data_AF-A0A9P8D5P6-F1
#
_entry.id   AF-A0A9P8D5P6-F1
#
_cell.length_a   1.000
_cell.length_b   1.000
_cell.length_c   1.000
_cell.angle_alpha   90.00
_cell.angle_beta   90.00
_cell.angle_gamma   90.00
#
_symmetry.space_group_name_H-M   'P 1'
#
loop_
_entity.id
_entity.type
_entity.pdbx_description
1 polymer ?
#
loop_
_entity_poly.entity_id
_entity_poly.type
_entity_poly.pdbx_seq_one_letter_code
_entity_poly.pdbx_strand_id
1 'polypeptide(L)'
;MHYYQLITFLLETLRMTSTPAVADGSVQKVLSNTKIRMETLIRLYYLRHGFESYDIMVISMHFIGFMQAKALDVTEAAGLESRRSTVVLVARGLQDQSKNCYLARLVLRILKSSVGRENQFLLREVDDEEEDAEAERVMKEQVKSSWPIDLEWIDVDHEKKRLDNLIKWTKELEL
;
A
#
# COMPACT_ATOMS: atom_id res chain seq x y z
N MET A 1 3.01 -16.22 -6.29
CA MET A 1 2.19 -15.62 -5.20
C MET A 1 3.02 -15.39 -3.93
N HIS A 2 3.59 -16.42 -3.29
CA HIS A 2 4.30 -16.27 -2.00
C HIS A 2 5.62 -15.48 -2.03
N TYR A 3 6.31 -15.39 -3.17
CA TYR A 3 7.62 -14.74 -3.26
C TYR A 3 7.57 -13.21 -3.09
N TYR A 4 6.55 -12.55 -3.63
CA TYR A 4 6.39 -11.10 -3.48
C TYR A 4 6.02 -10.70 -2.05
N GLN A 5 5.15 -11.48 -1.40
CA GLN A 5 4.82 -11.31 0.02
C GLN A 5 6.04 -11.55 0.91
N LEU A 6 6.88 -12.54 0.61
CA LEU A 6 8.13 -12.78 1.31
C LEU A 6 9.10 -11.59 1.18
N ILE A 7 9.24 -11.01 -0.02
CA ILE A 7 10.09 -9.83 -0.23
C ILE A 7 9.54 -8.61 0.52
N THR A 8 8.23 -8.36 0.45
CA THR A 8 7.58 -7.25 1.16
C THR A 8 7.74 -7.43 2.67
N PHE A 9 7.48 -8.63 3.20
CA PHE A 9 7.63 -8.96 4.61
C PHE A 9 9.08 -8.78 5.07
N LEU A 10 10.06 -9.32 4.32
CA LEU A 10 11.48 -9.14 4.62
C LEU A 10 11.88 -7.65 4.69
N LEU A 11 11.36 -6.82 3.80
CA LEU A 11 11.67 -5.38 3.78
C LEU A 11 10.99 -4.59 4.90
N GLU A 12 9.79 -5.00 5.31
CA GLU A 12 9.01 -4.42 6.39
C GLU A 12 9.58 -4.79 7.77
N THR A 13 9.91 -6.08 7.98
CA THR A 13 10.53 -6.57 9.21
C THR A 13 11.87 -5.87 9.49
N LEU A 14 12.66 -5.58 8.45
CA LEU A 14 13.97 -4.91 8.60
C LEU A 14 13.88 -3.41 8.91
N ARG A 15 12.75 -2.73 8.64
CA ARG A 15 12.55 -1.32 9.03
C ARG A 15 12.01 -1.15 10.45
N MET A 16 11.37 -2.17 11.01
CA MET A 16 10.63 -2.08 12.28
C MET A 16 11.32 -2.75 13.46
N THR A 17 12.40 -3.52 13.24
CA THR A 17 13.19 -4.08 14.33
C THR A 17 13.99 -2.98 15.05
N SER A 18 13.69 -2.76 16.33
CA SER A 18 14.52 -1.98 17.27
C SER A 18 15.84 -2.68 17.64
N THR A 19 16.23 -3.69 16.87
CA THR A 19 17.48 -4.41 17.05
C THR A 19 18.67 -3.51 16.68
N PRO A 20 19.79 -3.57 17.42
CA PRO A 20 21.00 -2.81 17.11
C PRO A 20 21.53 -3.02 15.68
N ALA A 21 21.16 -4.12 15.02
CA ALA A 21 21.44 -4.38 13.60
C ALA A 21 20.80 -3.38 12.63
N VAL A 22 19.71 -2.69 13.00
CA VAL A 22 19.05 -1.66 12.16
C VAL A 22 19.72 -0.30 12.32
N ALA A 23 20.43 -0.05 13.43
CA ALA A 23 21.29 1.13 13.58
C ALA A 23 22.59 1.01 12.77
N ASP A 24 22.90 -0.18 12.24
CA ASP A 24 24.06 -0.38 11.37
C ASP A 24 23.89 0.37 10.04
N GLY A 25 24.87 1.20 9.71
CA GLY A 25 24.84 2.04 8.52
C GLY A 25 24.81 1.25 7.21
N SER A 26 25.34 0.03 7.18
CA SER A 26 25.31 -0.82 5.99
C SER A 26 23.91 -1.39 5.74
N VAL A 27 23.21 -1.78 6.81
CA VAL A 27 21.80 -2.24 6.73
C VAL A 27 20.89 -1.11 6.27
N GLN A 28 21.02 0.08 6.84
CA GLN A 28 20.25 1.26 6.41
C GLN A 28 20.50 1.62 4.94
N LYS A 29 21.74 1.49 4.47
CA LYS A 29 22.09 1.71 3.06
C LYS A 29 21.43 0.68 2.15
N VAL A 30 21.43 -0.60 2.53
CA VAL A 30 20.75 -1.66 1.76
C VAL A 30 19.25 -1.42 1.71
N LEU A 31 18.61 -1.08 2.83
CA LEU A 31 17.18 -0.78 2.87
C LEU A 31 16.82 0.44 2.00
N SER A 32 17.61 1.50 2.08
CA SER A 32 17.44 2.69 1.25
C SER A 32 17.58 2.37 -0.24
N ASN A 33 18.61 1.59 -0.62
CA ASN A 33 18.80 1.14 -1.99
C ASN A 33 17.65 0.26 -2.49
N THR A 34 17.17 -0.66 -1.66
CA THR A 34 16.04 -1.52 -2.05
C THR A 34 14.77 -0.71 -2.22
N LYS A 35 14.50 0.26 -1.34
CA LYS A 35 13.38 1.19 -1.51
C LYS A 35 13.46 1.91 -2.86
N ILE A 36 14.62 2.49 -3.19
CA ILE A 36 14.83 3.17 -4.48
C ILE A 36 14.59 2.22 -5.66
N ARG A 37 15.08 0.97 -5.58
CA ARG A 37 14.88 -0.03 -6.63
C ARG A 37 13.41 -0.41 -6.78
N MET A 38 12.69 -0.62 -5.69
CA MET A 38 11.27 -0.94 -5.72
C MET A 38 10.46 0.22 -6.33
N GLU A 39 10.77 1.45 -5.94
CA GLU A 39 10.20 2.66 -6.52
C GLU A 39 10.52 2.84 -8.02
N THR A 40 11.69 2.37 -8.45
CA THR A 40 12.07 2.36 -9.85
C THR A 40 11.30 1.29 -10.61
N LEU A 41 11.16 0.09 -10.04
CA LEU A 41 10.45 -1.03 -10.65
C LEU A 41 8.98 -0.72 -10.89
N ILE A 42 8.27 -0.14 -9.92
CA ILE A 42 6.86 0.22 -10.10
C ILE A 42 6.67 1.29 -11.18
N ARG A 43 7.57 2.26 -11.28
CA ARG A 43 7.56 3.29 -12.33
C ARG A 43 7.82 2.71 -13.71
N LEU A 44 8.83 1.83 -13.84
CA LEU A 44 9.13 1.14 -15.09
C LEU A 44 8.00 0.21 -15.52
N TYR A 45 7.39 -0.49 -14.57
CA TYR A 45 6.23 -1.33 -14.81
C TYR A 45 5.08 -0.49 -15.37
N TYR A 46 4.73 0.60 -14.70
CA TYR A 46 3.67 1.51 -15.15
C TYR A 46 3.94 2.05 -16.57
N LEU A 47 5.16 2.51 -16.85
CA LEU A 47 5.52 3.03 -18.17
C LEU A 47 5.38 1.99 -19.29
N ARG A 48 5.59 0.71 -18.99
CA ARG A 48 5.55 -0.36 -19.98
C ARG A 48 4.18 -1.02 -20.13
N HIS A 49 3.45 -1.15 -19.03
CA HIS A 49 2.26 -1.99 -18.95
C HIS A 49 1.00 -1.23 -18.54
N GLY A 50 1.13 0.00 -18.03
CA GLY A 50 0.06 0.66 -17.30
C GLY A 50 -0.37 -0.15 -16.08
N PHE A 51 -1.57 0.11 -15.57
CA PHE A 51 -2.18 -0.66 -14.49
C PHE A 51 -3.57 -1.21 -14.81
N GLU A 52 -4.04 -1.01 -16.05
CA GLU A 52 -5.39 -1.38 -16.50
C GLU A 52 -5.62 -2.89 -16.48
N SER A 53 -4.56 -3.67 -16.70
CA SER A 53 -4.60 -5.14 -16.56
C SER A 53 -4.42 -5.55 -15.10
N TYR A 54 -5.21 -6.52 -14.65
CA TYR A 54 -5.07 -7.06 -13.30
C TYR A 54 -3.68 -7.70 -13.09
N ASP A 55 -2.96 -7.22 -12.08
CA ASP A 55 -1.69 -7.78 -11.63
C ASP A 55 -1.55 -7.64 -10.10
N ILE A 56 -1.49 -8.78 -9.44
CA ILE A 56 -1.29 -8.90 -7.98
C ILE A 56 0.02 -8.26 -7.50
N MET A 57 1.02 -8.12 -8.38
CA MET A 57 2.29 -7.46 -8.06
C MET A 57 2.08 -5.98 -7.73
N VAL A 58 1.22 -5.29 -8.48
CA VAL A 58 0.87 -3.87 -8.26
C VAL A 58 0.24 -3.70 -6.87
N ILE A 59 -0.66 -4.62 -6.50
CA ILE A 59 -1.24 -4.66 -5.16
C ILE A 59 -0.14 -4.88 -4.13
N SER A 60 0.75 -5.86 -4.31
CA SER A 60 1.81 -6.19 -3.35
C SER A 60 2.83 -5.06 -3.08
N MET A 61 2.94 -4.07 -3.98
CA MET A 61 3.84 -2.91 -3.82
C MET A 61 3.18 -1.72 -3.11
N HIS A 62 1.95 -1.84 -2.61
CA HIS A 62 1.22 -0.76 -1.94
C HIS A 62 1.99 -0.12 -0.78
N PHE A 63 2.83 -0.90 -0.08
CA PHE A 63 3.61 -0.44 1.08
C PHE A 63 4.49 0.77 0.74
N ILE A 64 4.96 0.90 -0.50
CA ILE A 64 5.73 2.06 -0.96
C ILE A 64 4.90 3.33 -0.93
N GLY A 65 3.61 3.26 -1.31
CA GLY A 65 2.68 4.36 -1.22
C GLY A 65 2.52 4.84 0.22
N PHE A 66 2.25 3.91 1.15
CA PHE A 66 2.13 4.22 2.58
C PHE A 66 3.41 4.82 3.18
N MET A 67 4.57 4.24 2.84
CA MET A 67 5.86 4.76 3.30
C MET A 67 6.09 6.20 2.84
N GLN A 68 5.64 6.55 1.64
CA GLN A 68 5.80 7.89 1.10
C GLN A 68 4.73 8.85 1.63
N ALA A 69 3.48 8.41 1.78
CA ALA A 69 2.41 9.20 2.41
C ALA A 69 2.82 9.65 3.81
N LYS A 70 3.32 8.73 4.65
CA LYS A 70 3.85 9.08 5.98
C LYS A 70 5.06 10.02 5.94
N ALA A 71 5.86 9.96 4.88
CA ALA A 71 7.02 10.84 4.69
C ALA A 71 6.65 12.22 4.12
N LEU A 72 5.38 12.44 3.71
CA LEU A 72 4.89 13.77 3.32
C LEU A 72 4.68 14.68 4.53
N ASP A 73 4.41 14.12 5.71
CA ASP A 73 4.27 14.87 6.97
C ASP A 73 5.60 15.51 7.43
N VAL A 74 6.74 15.06 6.88
CA VAL A 74 8.06 15.58 7.20
C VAL A 74 8.37 16.79 6.30
N THR A 75 8.66 17.95 6.90
CA THR A 75 8.86 19.25 6.25
C THR A 75 10.11 19.36 5.34
N GLU A 76 10.80 18.26 5.07
CA GLU A 76 11.95 18.28 4.17
C GLU A 76 11.51 18.43 2.71
N ALA A 77 11.83 19.59 2.13
CA ALA A 77 11.57 19.89 0.72
C ALA A 77 12.32 18.95 -0.24
N ALA A 78 13.46 18.40 0.19
CA ALA A 78 14.25 17.48 -0.62
C ALA A 78 13.45 16.21 -0.94
N GLY A 79 13.20 15.99 -2.23
CA GLY A 79 12.49 14.80 -2.71
C GLY A 79 10.97 14.83 -2.54
N LEU A 80 10.38 15.93 -2.07
CA LEU A 80 8.93 16.03 -1.84
C LEU A 80 8.10 15.63 -3.07
N GLU A 81 8.43 16.16 -4.25
CA GLU A 81 7.75 15.83 -5.50
C GLU A 81 7.90 14.35 -5.89
N SER A 82 9.05 13.74 -5.58
CA SER A 82 9.24 12.30 -5.78
C SER A 82 8.31 11.49 -4.87
N ARG A 83 8.16 11.90 -3.60
CA ARG A 83 7.23 11.25 -2.65
C ARG A 83 5.78 11.37 -3.14
N ARG A 84 5.37 12.58 -3.53
CA ARG A 84 4.03 12.86 -4.09
C ARG A 84 3.75 12.02 -5.33
N SER A 85 4.68 12.01 -6.28
CA SER A 85 4.59 11.19 -7.49
C SER A 85 4.43 9.70 -7.16
N THR A 86 5.17 9.17 -6.18
CA THR A 86 5.03 7.77 -5.75
C THR A 86 3.64 7.51 -5.14
N VAL A 87 3.11 8.41 -4.31
CA VAL A 87 1.76 8.28 -3.72
C VAL A 87 0.70 8.26 -4.82
N VAL A 88 0.74 9.20 -5.76
CA VAL A 88 -0.19 9.25 -6.90
C VAL A 88 -0.13 7.96 -7.71
N LEU A 89 1.08 7.50 -8.03
CA LEU A 89 1.28 6.30 -8.83
C LEU A 89 0.69 5.05 -8.16
N VAL A 90 0.93 4.88 -6.86
CA VAL A 90 0.39 3.74 -6.10
C VAL A 90 -1.13 3.84 -5.96
N ALA A 91 -1.66 5.04 -5.69
CA ALA A 91 -3.10 5.26 -5.61
C ALA A 91 -3.79 4.90 -6.95
N ARG A 92 -3.22 5.36 -8.08
CA ARG A 92 -3.70 5.01 -9.42
C ARG A 92 -3.64 3.50 -9.69
N GLY A 93 -2.53 2.86 -9.33
CA GLY A 93 -2.41 1.41 -9.45
C GLY A 93 -3.49 0.68 -8.67
N LEU A 94 -3.68 1.05 -7.40
CA LEU A 94 -4.72 0.44 -6.56
C LEU A 94 -6.14 0.69 -7.11
N GLN A 95 -6.41 1.87 -7.68
CA GLN A 95 -7.69 2.18 -8.33
C GLN A 95 -7.97 1.22 -9.49
N ASP A 96 -7.03 1.10 -10.42
CA ASP A 96 -7.20 0.21 -11.58
C ASP A 96 -7.30 -1.26 -11.15
N GLN A 97 -6.55 -1.67 -10.13
CA GLN A 97 -6.65 -3.02 -9.56
C GLN A 97 -7.97 -3.25 -8.79
N SER A 98 -8.59 -2.20 -8.24
CA SER A 98 -9.82 -2.29 -7.44
C SER A 98 -11.05 -2.71 -8.25
N LYS A 99 -10.99 -2.54 -9.58
CA LYS A 99 -12.00 -3.02 -10.54
C LYS A 99 -12.13 -4.55 -10.54
N ASN A 100 -11.03 -5.25 -10.19
CA ASN A 100 -10.94 -6.71 -10.25
C ASN A 100 -10.66 -7.36 -8.89
N CYS A 101 -10.31 -6.58 -7.86
CA CYS A 101 -9.87 -7.09 -6.57
C CYS A 101 -10.27 -6.20 -5.39
N TYR A 102 -11.11 -6.73 -4.50
CA TYR A 102 -11.58 -6.01 -3.31
C TYR A 102 -10.45 -5.69 -2.33
N LEU A 103 -9.37 -6.49 -2.31
CA LEU A 103 -8.17 -6.14 -1.54
C LEU A 103 -7.58 -4.81 -2.00
N ALA A 104 -7.43 -4.62 -3.30
CA ALA A 104 -6.92 -3.36 -3.84
C ALA A 104 -7.82 -2.17 -3.46
N ARG A 105 -9.15 -2.38 -3.48
CA ARG A 105 -10.13 -1.37 -3.04
C ARG A 105 -9.94 -0.98 -1.56
N LEU A 106 -9.82 -1.96 -0.68
CA LEU A 106 -9.60 -1.71 0.75
C LEU A 106 -8.27 -1.00 1.00
N VAL A 107 -7.20 -1.48 0.37
CA VAL A 107 -5.87 -0.87 0.50
C VAL A 107 -5.88 0.57 -0.03
N LEU A 108 -6.62 0.86 -1.11
CA LEU A 108 -6.81 2.22 -1.61
C LEU A 108 -7.52 3.10 -0.58
N ARG A 109 -8.64 2.65 0.00
CA ARG A 109 -9.38 3.41 1.03
C ARG A 109 -8.45 3.77 2.21
N ILE A 110 -7.64 2.82 2.67
CA ILE A 110 -6.67 3.04 3.76
C ILE A 110 -5.54 3.99 3.32
N LEU A 111 -5.03 3.86 2.08
CA LEU A 111 -4.01 4.77 1.58
C LEU A 111 -4.53 6.21 1.52
N LYS A 112 -5.76 6.42 1.04
CA LYS A 112 -6.38 7.75 0.97
C LYS A 112 -6.51 8.40 2.34
N SER A 113 -6.88 7.65 3.37
CA SER A 113 -6.96 8.18 4.75
C SER A 113 -5.59 8.46 5.38
N SER A 114 -4.52 7.82 4.87
CA SER A 114 -3.14 8.05 5.34
C SER A 114 -2.48 9.29 4.72
N VAL A 115 -3.05 9.86 3.66
CA VAL A 115 -2.53 11.09 3.04
C VAL A 115 -3.03 12.30 3.83
N GLY A 116 -2.10 13.10 4.35
CA GLY A 116 -2.41 14.33 5.10
C GLY A 116 -3.29 15.32 4.31
N ARG A 117 -4.04 16.15 5.05
CA ARG A 117 -5.03 17.08 4.47
C ARG A 117 -4.41 18.04 3.45
N GLU A 118 -3.19 18.48 3.70
CA GLU A 118 -2.40 19.36 2.83
C GLU A 118 -2.01 18.71 1.49
N ASN A 119 -2.04 17.37 1.41
CA ASN A 119 -1.70 16.61 0.21
C ASN A 119 -2.91 15.87 -0.42
N GLN A 120 -4.13 16.08 0.07
CA GLN A 120 -5.34 15.47 -0.51
C GLN A 120 -5.55 15.75 -1.99
N PHE A 121 -5.05 16.89 -2.50
CA PHE A 121 -5.15 17.25 -3.91
C PHE A 121 -4.50 16.22 -4.85
N LEU A 122 -3.58 15.38 -4.35
CA LEU A 122 -2.94 14.30 -5.10
C LEU A 122 -3.91 13.19 -5.50
N LEU A 123 -5.04 13.07 -4.80
CA LEU A 123 -5.97 11.94 -4.93
C LEU A 123 -7.17 12.24 -5.84
N ARG A 124 -7.26 13.45 -6.41
CA ARG A 124 -8.41 13.91 -7.19
C ARG A 124 -8.77 12.98 -8.36
N GLU A 125 -7.77 12.50 -9.08
CA GLU A 125 -7.96 11.62 -10.25
C GLU A 125 -8.35 10.17 -9.85
N VAL A 126 -8.33 9.86 -8.55
CA VAL A 126 -8.56 8.53 -7.99
C VAL A 126 -9.95 8.41 -7.32
N ASP A 127 -10.74 9.49 -7.32
CA ASP A 127 -12.05 9.55 -6.65
C ASP A 127 -13.24 9.08 -7.49
N ASP A 128 -13.06 8.81 -8.79
CA ASP A 128 -14.18 8.80 -9.76
C ASP A 128 -14.77 7.41 -10.12
N GLU A 129 -15.00 6.52 -9.15
CA GLU A 129 -15.80 5.30 -9.44
C GLU A 129 -17.06 5.23 -8.56
N GLU A 130 -18.23 5.26 -9.20
CA GLU A 130 -19.51 4.96 -8.57
C GLU A 130 -19.46 3.55 -7.97
N GLU A 131 -19.68 3.46 -6.66
CA GLU A 131 -19.68 2.20 -5.94
C GLU A 131 -20.91 1.36 -6.31
N ASP A 132 -20.72 0.36 -7.16
CA ASP A 132 -21.70 -0.72 -7.32
C ASP A 132 -21.74 -1.55 -6.03
N ALA A 133 -22.76 -1.30 -5.23
CA ALA A 133 -22.98 -1.94 -3.93
C ALA A 133 -23.12 -3.47 -4.04
N GLU A 134 -23.63 -4.00 -5.15
CA GLU A 134 -23.77 -5.45 -5.34
C GLU A 134 -22.43 -6.07 -5.74
N ALA A 135 -21.69 -5.44 -6.64
CA ALA A 135 -20.32 -5.86 -6.97
C ALA A 135 -19.41 -5.83 -5.73
N GLU A 136 -19.55 -4.82 -4.86
CA GLU A 136 -18.82 -4.74 -3.60
C GLU A 136 -19.18 -5.89 -2.65
N ARG A 137 -20.48 -6.18 -2.48
CA ARG A 137 -20.93 -7.31 -1.65
C ARG A 137 -20.37 -8.63 -2.14
N VAL A 138 -20.51 -8.93 -3.43
CA VAL A 138 -20.04 -10.18 -4.03
C VAL A 138 -18.53 -10.32 -3.85
N MET A 139 -17.76 -9.28 -4.17
CA MET A 139 -16.31 -9.32 -4.09
C MET A 139 -15.84 -9.49 -2.63
N LYS A 140 -16.49 -8.81 -1.67
CA LYS A 140 -16.23 -8.94 -0.23
C LYS A 140 -16.52 -10.34 0.31
N GLU A 141 -17.60 -10.98 -0.15
CA GLU A 141 -17.94 -12.36 0.22
C GLU A 141 -16.90 -13.36 -0.34
N GLN A 142 -16.34 -13.10 -1.54
CA GLN A 142 -15.29 -13.95 -2.11
C GLN A 142 -13.92 -13.81 -1.43
N VAL A 143 -13.54 -12.62 -0.95
CA VAL A 143 -12.22 -12.40 -0.31
C VAL A 143 -12.06 -13.16 1.02
N LYS A 144 -13.15 -13.56 1.68
CA LYS A 144 -13.10 -14.41 2.89
C LYS A 144 -12.46 -15.79 2.65
N SER A 145 -12.13 -16.16 1.42
CA SER A 145 -11.69 -17.51 1.06
C SER A 145 -10.19 -17.73 0.79
N SER A 146 -9.31 -16.72 0.69
CA SER A 146 -7.91 -17.03 0.26
C SER A 146 -6.78 -16.05 0.60
N TRP A 147 -6.97 -14.96 1.37
CA TRP A 147 -5.86 -14.01 1.58
C TRP A 147 -5.59 -13.70 3.07
N PRO A 148 -4.50 -14.22 3.65
CA PRO A 148 -3.97 -13.67 4.88
C PRO A 148 -3.35 -12.30 4.58
N ILE A 149 -4.12 -11.24 4.83
CA ILE A 149 -3.60 -9.87 4.96
C ILE A 149 -3.21 -9.71 6.42
N ASP A 150 -2.15 -10.40 6.83
CA ASP A 150 -1.30 -9.97 7.93
C ASP A 150 -0.23 -11.01 8.21
N LEU A 151 0.96 -10.70 7.77
CA LEU A 151 2.12 -11.01 8.56
C LEU A 151 2.69 -9.63 8.85
N GLU A 152 2.41 -9.08 10.02
CA GLU A 152 3.23 -8.00 10.57
C GLU A 152 4.20 -8.57 11.61
N TRP A 153 3.81 -9.42 12.57
CA TRP A 153 4.71 -9.98 13.61
C TRP A 153 4.21 -11.26 14.30
N ILE A 154 5.09 -11.96 15.05
CA ILE A 154 4.83 -13.13 15.93
C ILE A 154 4.34 -12.72 17.35
N ASP A 155 4.42 -11.43 17.71
CA ASP A 155 4.09 -10.92 19.05
C ASP A 155 3.05 -9.79 19.04
N VAL A 156 2.36 -9.59 17.91
CA VAL A 156 1.17 -8.74 17.82
C VAL A 156 -0.04 -9.65 17.90
N ASP A 157 -1.02 -9.28 18.73
CA ASP A 157 -2.32 -9.96 18.79
C ASP A 157 -2.95 -10.00 17.39
N HIS A 158 -2.79 -11.15 16.73
CA HIS A 158 -3.16 -11.40 15.34
C HIS A 158 -4.64 -11.14 15.08
N GLU A 159 -5.48 -11.09 16.11
CA GLU A 159 -6.89 -10.79 15.95
C GLU A 159 -7.15 -9.34 15.55
N LYS A 160 -6.33 -8.36 16.00
CA LYS A 160 -6.64 -6.93 15.86
C LYS A 160 -6.50 -6.39 14.44
N LYS A 161 -5.58 -6.93 13.64
CA LYS A 161 -5.28 -6.40 12.30
C LYS A 161 -5.85 -7.24 11.14
N ARG A 162 -6.56 -8.33 11.45
CA ARG A 162 -7.34 -9.13 10.46
C ARG A 162 -8.14 -8.24 9.54
N LEU A 163 -8.25 -8.66 8.28
CA LEU A 163 -9.13 -8.06 7.27
C LEU A 163 -10.53 -7.75 7.81
N ASP A 164 -11.08 -8.63 8.66
CA ASP A 164 -12.37 -8.44 9.30
C ASP A 164 -12.44 -7.17 10.19
N ASN A 165 -11.33 -6.77 10.80
CA ASN A 165 -11.22 -5.55 11.61
C ASN A 165 -10.86 -4.33 10.78
N LEU A 166 -10.06 -4.48 9.71
CA LEU A 166 -9.86 -3.41 8.73
C LEU A 166 -11.19 -3.04 8.04
N ILE A 167 -12.01 -4.04 7.70
CA ILE A 167 -13.37 -3.85 7.18
C ILE A 167 -14.26 -3.11 8.17
N LYS A 168 -14.13 -3.36 9.49
CA LYS A 168 -14.88 -2.60 10.51
C LYS A 168 -14.43 -1.14 10.54
N TRP A 169 -13.12 -0.89 10.51
CA TRP A 169 -12.55 0.46 10.47
C TRP A 169 -12.96 1.26 9.23
N THR A 170 -13.03 0.60 8.07
CA THR A 170 -13.50 1.26 6.84
C THR A 170 -14.99 1.65 6.93
N LYS A 171 -15.83 0.80 7.54
CA LYS A 171 -17.24 1.12 7.79
C LYS A 171 -17.44 2.29 8.76
N GLU A 172 -16.51 2.49 9.69
CA GLU A 172 -16.52 3.63 10.61
C GLU A 172 -16.11 4.95 9.93
N LEU A 173 -15.42 4.88 8.78
CA LEU A 173 -15.05 6.05 7.95
C LEU A 173 -16.13 6.44 6.93
N GLU A 174 -17.19 5.64 6.79
CA GLU A 174 -18.36 5.87 5.91
C GLU A 174 -19.52 6.61 6.64
N LEU A 175 -19.32 7.02 7.91
CA LEU A 175 -20.22 7.85 8.75
C LEU A 175 -19.66 9.26 8.95
#